data_AF-X1VBB2-F1
#
_entry.id   AF-X1VBB2-F1
#
_cell.length_a   1.000
_cell.length_b   1.000
_cell.length_c   1.000
_cell.angle_alpha   90.00
_cell.angle_beta   90.00
_cell.angle_gamma   90.00
#
_symmetry.space_group_name_H-M   'P 1'
#
loop_
_entity.id
_entity.type
_entity.pdbx_description
1 polymer ?
#
loop_
_entity_poly.entity_id
_entity_poly.type
_entity_poly.pdbx_seq_one_letter_code
_entity_poly.pdbx_strand_id
1 'polypeptide(L)'
;MLEAQGYQRIAGIDEVGRGALAGPVVAAAVILPCHIDTPWLNQVKDSKQLSPARREILFHHIHKIAISIGIGVVPHKIIDDGGII
;
A
#
# COMPACT_ATOMS: atom_id res chain seq x y z
N MET A 1 19.54 1.44 -4.36
CA MET A 1 18.34 0.73 -3.87
C MET A 1 18.60 0.32 -2.43
N LEU A 2 17.66 0.47 -1.50
CA LEU A 2 17.89 0.25 -0.06
C LEU A 2 18.46 -1.15 0.26
N GLU A 3 18.10 -2.18 -0.52
CA GLU A 3 18.67 -3.52 -0.37
C GLU A 3 20.19 -3.56 -0.55
N ALA A 4 20.72 -2.83 -1.54
CA ALA A 4 22.17 -2.74 -1.79
C ALA A 4 22.92 -2.01 -0.67
N GLN A 5 22.20 -1.30 0.21
CA GLN A 5 22.75 -0.67 1.41
C GLN A 5 22.67 -1.59 2.65
N GLY A 6 22.20 -2.82 2.50
CA GLY A 6 22.10 -3.82 3.57
C GLY A 6 20.77 -3.84 4.34
N TYR A 7 19.78 -3.03 3.94
CA TYR A 7 18.45 -3.09 4.55
C TYR A 7 17.69 -4.35 4.11
N GLN A 8 17.20 -5.12 5.09
CA GLN A 8 16.52 -6.41 4.84
C GLN A 8 14.99 -6.35 4.94
N ARG A 9 14.45 -5.30 5.54
CA ARG A 9 13.00 -5.10 5.70
C ARG A 9 12.66 -3.70 5.20
N ILE A 10 12.14 -3.63 3.99
CA ILE A 10 11.82 -2.38 3.32
C ILE A 10 10.30 -2.33 3.17
N ALA A 11 9.69 -1.29 3.72
CA ALA A 11 8.28 -1.04 3.58
C ALA A 11 8.03 -0.12 2.37
N GLY A 12 7.13 -0.53 1.48
CA GLY A 12 6.46 0.39 0.56
C GLY A 12 5.25 1.01 1.26
N ILE A 13 5.05 2.31 1.08
CA ILE A 13 3.95 3.07 1.70
C ILE A 13 3.18 3.81 0.61
N ASP A 14 1.85 3.78 0.68
CA ASP A 14 0.96 4.54 -0.20
C ASP A 14 -0.35 4.89 0.54
N GLU A 15 -1.01 5.97 0.12
CA GLU A 15 -2.27 6.44 0.71
C GLU A 15 -3.44 6.51 -0.29
N VAL A 16 -4.65 6.42 0.25
CA VAL A 16 -5.90 6.63 -0.48
C VAL A 16 -6.83 7.55 0.32
N GLY A 17 -7.73 8.25 -0.39
CA GLY A 17 -8.72 9.12 0.22
C GLY A 17 -8.30 10.59 0.37
N ARG A 18 -7.06 10.96 0.03
CA ARG A 18 -6.56 12.35 0.18
C ARG A 18 -7.40 13.40 -0.56
N GLY A 19 -7.95 13.05 -1.72
CA GLY A 19 -8.80 13.94 -2.53
C GLY A 19 -10.29 13.62 -2.45
N ALA A 20 -10.71 12.72 -1.56
CA ALA A 20 -12.11 12.36 -1.42
C ALA A 20 -12.88 13.47 -0.69
N LEU A 21 -14.13 13.70 -1.09
CA LEU A 21 -15.01 14.67 -0.42
C LEU A 21 -15.51 14.17 0.95
N ALA A 22 -15.50 12.86 1.18
CA ALA A 22 -15.97 12.24 2.39
C ALA A 22 -15.19 10.95 2.68
N GLY A 23 -15.13 10.59 3.96
CA GLY A 23 -14.42 9.41 4.44
C GLY A 23 -13.04 9.73 5.01
N PRO A 24 -12.36 8.72 5.58
CA PRO A 24 -11.02 8.88 6.13
C PRO A 24 -9.95 8.90 5.03
N VAL A 25 -8.76 9.34 5.39
CA VAL A 25 -7.54 8.99 4.66
C VAL A 25 -6.98 7.71 5.25
N VAL A 26 -6.61 6.77 4.37
CA VAL A 26 -6.05 5.47 4.76
C VAL A 26 -4.69 5.32 4.12
N ALA A 27 -3.69 4.97 4.92
CA ALA A 27 -2.35 4.63 4.45
C ALA A 27 -2.04 3.17 4.77
N ALA A 28 -1.31 2.51 3.87
CA ALA A 28 -0.83 1.15 4.06
C ALA A 28 0.70 1.12 3.99
N ALA A 29 1.33 0.36 4.88
CA ALA A 29 2.75 0.02 4.83
C ALA A 29 2.89 -1.49 4.63
N VAL A 30 3.57 -1.91 3.56
CA VAL A 30 3.72 -3.32 3.19
C VAL A 30 5.20 -3.67 3.08
N ILE A 31 5.64 -4.65 3.87
CA ILE A 31 6.97 -5.25 3.76
C ILE A 31 6.83 -6.56 3.00
N LEU A 32 7.46 -6.63 1.83
CA LEU A 32 7.56 -7.85 1.04
C LEU A 32 8.95 -8.49 1.21
N PRO A 33 9.10 -9.80 0.93
CA PRO A 33 10.42 -10.42 0.82
C PRO A 33 11.30 -9.73 -0.22
N CYS A 34 12.61 -9.66 -0.01
CA CYS A 34 13.55 -9.05 -0.97
C CYS A 34 13.62 -9.81 -2.31
N HIS A 35 13.31 -11.11 -2.30
CA HIS A 35 13.32 -11.95 -3.50
C HIS A 35 11.94 -12.54 -3.71
N ILE A 36 11.18 -11.90 -4.60
CA ILE A 36 9.84 -12.34 -5.00
C ILE A 36 9.92 -12.75 -6.47
N ASP A 37 9.87 -14.04 -6.72
CA ASP A 37 9.72 -14.56 -8.07
C ASP A 37 8.25 -14.95 -8.29
N THR A 38 7.43 -13.97 -8.67
CA THR A 38 6.02 -14.21 -8.97
C THR A 38 5.58 -13.46 -10.24
N PRO A 39 4.82 -14.10 -11.14
CA PRO A 39 4.38 -13.48 -12.40
C PRO A 39 3.49 -12.25 -12.21
N TRP A 40 2.80 -12.15 -11.07
CA TRP A 40 1.87 -11.06 -10.78
C TRP A 40 2.54 -9.79 -10.29
N LEU A 41 3.81 -9.83 -9.85
CA LEU A 41 4.50 -8.66 -9.29
C LEU A 41 4.57 -7.48 -10.28
N ASN A 42 4.75 -7.78 -11.57
CA ASN A 42 4.76 -6.77 -12.63
C ASN A 42 3.40 -6.09 -12.84
N GLN A 43 2.31 -6.71 -12.38
CA GLN A 43 0.95 -6.18 -12.50
C GLN A 43 0.60 -5.17 -11.40
N VAL A 44 1.42 -5.06 -10.35
CA VAL A 44 1.17 -4.18 -9.17
C VAL A 44 1.66 -2.74 -9.40
N LYS A 45 2.42 -2.47 -10.47
CA LYS A 45 3.07 -1.17 -10.70
C LYS A 45 2.12 0.02 -10.86
N ASP A 46 0.92 -0.18 -11.42
CA ASP A 46 -0.07 0.88 -11.53
C ASP A 46 -1.47 0.36 -11.17
N SER A 47 -1.78 0.44 -9.88
CA SER A 47 -3.07 0.00 -9.33
C SER A 47 -4.26 0.77 -9.90
N LYS A 48 -4.05 1.99 -10.43
CA LYS A 48 -5.11 2.86 -10.96
C LYS A 48 -5.61 2.38 -12.32
N GLN A 49 -4.82 1.58 -13.04
CA GLN A 49 -5.23 0.95 -14.30
C GLN A 49 -5.92 -0.40 -14.11
N LEU A 50 -6.00 -0.90 -12.86
CA LEU A 50 -6.60 -2.19 -12.56
C LEU A 50 -8.11 -2.09 -12.33
N SER A 51 -8.85 -3.08 -12.83
CA SER A 51 -10.25 -3.27 -12.47
C SER A 51 -10.39 -3.68 -10.99
N PRO A 52 -11.53 -3.42 -10.34
CA PRO A 52 -11.76 -3.83 -8.95
C PRO A 52 -11.49 -5.31 -8.69
N ALA A 53 -11.97 -6.20 -9.57
CA ALA A 53 -11.74 -7.63 -9.47
C ALA A 53 -10.25 -8.01 -9.53
N ARG A 54 -9.46 -7.35 -10.40
CA ARG A 54 -8.00 -7.58 -10.46
C ARG A 54 -7.30 -7.11 -9.19
N ARG A 55 -7.73 -5.98 -8.61
CA ARG A 55 -7.18 -5.51 -7.33
C ARG A 55 -7.45 -6.48 -6.20
N GLU A 56 -8.63 -7.08 -6.16
CA GLU A 56 -8.99 -8.08 -5.14
C GLU A 56 -8.15 -9.35 -5.26
N ILE A 57 -7.87 -9.81 -6.49
CA ILE A 57 -6.96 -10.93 -6.74
C ILE A 57 -5.53 -10.60 -6.28
N LEU A 58 -5.00 -9.43 -6.67
CA LEU A 58 -3.66 -9.01 -6.27
C LEU A 58 -3.55 -8.77 -4.77
N PHE A 59 -4.59 -8.25 -4.13
CA PHE A 59 -4.67 -8.10 -2.68
C PHE A 59 -4.41 -9.44 -1.99
N HIS A 60 -5.08 -10.51 -2.41
CA HIS A 60 -4.85 -11.85 -1.85
C HIS A 60 -3.42 -12.35 -2.09
N HIS A 61 -2.87 -12.12 -3.28
CA HIS A 61 -1.48 -12.49 -3.59
C HIS A 61 -0.47 -11.77 -2.70
N ILE A 62 -0.61 -10.45 -2.55
CA ILE A 62 0.23 -9.62 -1.69
C ILE A 62 0.11 -10.06 -0.24
N HIS A 63 -1.12 -10.23 0.25
CA HIS A 63 -1.39 -10.59 1.65
C HIS A 63 -0.85 -11.98 2.02
N LYS A 64 -0.76 -12.89 1.04
CA LYS A 64 -0.19 -14.23 1.25
C LYS A 64 1.33 -14.21 1.43
N ILE A 65 2.04 -13.29 0.77
CA ILE A 65 3.52 -13.28 0.78
C ILE A 65 4.11 -12.17 1.64
N ALA A 66 3.33 -11.17 2.03
CA ALA A 66 3.81 -10.05 2.82
C ALA A 66 4.37 -10.55 4.16
N ILE A 67 5.56 -10.06 4.51
CA ILE A 67 6.17 -10.31 5.82
C ILE A 67 5.36 -9.57 6.89
N SER A 68 4.92 -8.35 6.57
CA SER A 68 4.09 -7.54 7.45
C SER A 68 3.29 -6.52 6.66
N ILE A 69 2.09 -6.23 7.16
CA ILE A 69 1.19 -5.20 6.64
C ILE A 69 0.71 -4.36 7.83
N GLY A 70 0.87 -3.05 7.73
CA GLY A 70 0.30 -2.08 8.67
C GLY A 70 -0.68 -1.17 7.96
N ILE A 71 -1.81 -0.88 8.59
CA ILE A 71 -2.83 0.05 8.09
C ILE A 71 -3.01 1.17 9.11
N GLY A 72 -2.90 2.41 8.63
CA GLY A 72 -3.21 3.62 9.38
C GLY A 72 -4.47 4.27 8.83
N VAL A 73 -5.40 4.66 9.71
CA VAL A 73 -6.65 5.32 9.33
C VAL A 73 -6.74 6.63 10.07
N VAL A 74 -6.89 7.73 9.34
CA VAL A 74 -7.10 9.07 9.88
C VAL A 74 -8.52 9.52 9.54
N PRO A 75 -9.42 9.65 10.53
CA PRO A 75 -10.79 10.09 10.27
C PRO A 75 -10.82 11.56 9.87
N HIS A 76 -11.86 11.95 9.11
CA HIS A 76 -12.03 13.32 8.61
C HIS A 76 -11.90 14.37 9.70
N LYS A 77 -12.40 14.12 10.92
CA LYS A 77 -12.32 15.07 12.04
C LYS A 77 -10.89 15.53 12.32
N ILE A 78 -9.92 14.63 12.26
CA ILE A 78 -8.51 14.99 12.49
C ILE A 78 -7.96 15.84 11.34
N ILE A 79 -8.41 15.58 10.11
CA ILE A 79 -8.05 16.33 8.90
C ILE A 79 -8.69 17.72 8.92
N ASP A 80 -9.95 17.81 9.34
CA ASP A 80 -10.69 19.07 9.47
C ASP A 80 -10.01 19.98 10.50
N ASP A 81 -9.55 19.40 11.61
CA ASP A 81 -8.90 20.14 12.72
C ASP A 81 -7.43 20.50 12.42
N GLY A 82 -6.69 19.62 11.75
CA GLY A 82 -5.23 19.73 11.58
C GLY A 82 -4.74 20.03 10.17
N GLY A 83 -5.61 19.99 9.17
CA GLY A 83 -5.24 20.02 7.76
C GLY A 83 -4.80 18.65 7.21
N ILE A 84 -4.69 18.56 5.88
CA ILE A 84 -4.33 17.33 5.17
C ILE A 84 -2.84 17.27 4.73
N ILE A 85 -2.06 18.30 5.10
CA ILE A 85 -0.61 18.43 4.82
C ILE A 85 0.08 18.87 6.11
#